data_AF-A0A7W1TVI7-F1
#
_entry.id   AF-A0A7W1TVI7-F1
#
_cell.length_a   1.000
_cell.length_b   1.000
_cell.length_c   1.000
_cell.angle_alpha   90.00
_cell.angle_beta   90.00
_cell.angle_gamma   90.00
#
_symmetry.space_group_name_H-M   'P 1'
#
loop_
_entity.id
_entity.type
_entity.pdbx_description
1 polymer ?
#
loop_
_entity_poly.entity_id
_entity_poly.type
_entity_poly.pdbx_seq_one_letter_code
_entity_poly.pdbx_strand_id
1 'polypeptide(L)'
;VFDREVRLSPAEEMIWSKAFIQERERFDGADVAHIFKAMADRMDWPRLLARFDQHWRVLYSHLVLFGYIYPDSRVLVPSWVMTELNTRLIAETTSASPSAHVCNGPVLSRQQYLPDLEDGYEDARVATLGTMTEDQVAAWTDAIEVDGDGAKGN
;
A
#
# COMPACT_ATOMS: atom_id res chain seq x y z
N VAL A 1 -9.13 -25.93 4.56
CA VAL A 1 -8.76 -25.40 5.90
C VAL A 1 -9.54 -26.18 6.94
N PHE A 2 -8.87 -26.82 7.90
CA PHE A 2 -9.49 -27.71 8.90
C PHE A 2 -10.52 -28.69 8.29
N ASP A 3 -10.06 -29.49 7.33
CA ASP A 3 -10.84 -30.54 6.66
C ASP A 3 -12.06 -30.07 5.85
N ARG A 4 -12.12 -28.76 5.54
CA ARG A 4 -13.10 -28.20 4.60
C ARG A 4 -12.44 -27.61 3.37
N GLU A 5 -13.02 -27.89 2.21
CA GLU A 5 -12.69 -27.20 0.97
C GLU A 5 -13.15 -25.75 1.05
N VAL A 6 -12.22 -24.84 0.83
CA VAL A 6 -12.47 -23.40 0.82
C VAL A 6 -11.69 -22.78 -0.33
N ARG A 7 -12.24 -21.73 -0.92
CA ARG A 7 -11.52 -20.91 -1.89
C ARG A 7 -10.59 -19.96 -1.15
N LEU A 8 -9.32 -19.94 -1.53
CA LEU A 8 -8.34 -18.98 -1.03
C LEU A 8 -8.24 -17.83 -2.02
N SER A 9 -8.03 -16.62 -1.48
CA SER A 9 -7.70 -15.47 -2.30
C SER A 9 -6.34 -15.71 -2.98
N PRO A 10 -6.15 -15.34 -4.26
CA PRO A 10 -4.85 -15.33 -4.90
C PRO A 10 -3.83 -14.50 -4.10
N ALA A 11 -2.56 -14.89 -4.14
CA ALA A 11 -1.49 -14.22 -3.40
C ALA A 11 -1.37 -12.74 -3.77
N GLU A 12 -1.58 -12.41 -5.04
CA GLU A 12 -1.56 -11.04 -5.57
C GLU A 12 -2.65 -10.17 -4.94
N GLU A 13 -3.87 -10.70 -4.77
CA GLU A 13 -4.97 -9.96 -4.13
C GLU A 13 -4.75 -9.84 -2.62
N MET A 14 -4.15 -10.85 -1.99
CA MET A 14 -3.76 -10.75 -0.58
C MET A 14 -2.72 -9.66 -0.35
N ILE A 15 -1.67 -9.61 -1.18
CA ILE A 15 -0.66 -8.54 -1.15
C ILE A 15 -1.32 -7.19 -1.37
N TRP A 16 -2.15 -7.04 -2.40
CA TRP A 16 -2.87 -5.79 -2.67
C TRP A 16 -3.68 -5.32 -1.46
N SER A 17 -4.47 -6.21 -0.84
CA SER A 17 -5.31 -5.85 0.32
C SER A 17 -4.52 -5.47 1.58
N LYS A 18 -3.27 -5.92 1.71
CA LYS A 18 -2.44 -5.75 2.91
C LYS A 18 -1.40 -4.65 2.78
N ALA A 19 -0.91 -4.40 1.56
CA ALA A 19 0.20 -3.48 1.32
C ALA A 19 -0.08 -2.03 1.74
N PHE A 20 -1.35 -1.63 1.75
CA PHE A 20 -1.78 -0.30 2.15
C PHE A 20 -2.00 -0.14 3.65
N ILE A 21 -2.01 -1.23 4.44
CA ILE A 21 -2.25 -1.12 5.88
C ILE A 21 -0.96 -0.69 6.58
N GLN A 22 -0.86 0.62 6.86
CA GLN A 22 0.26 1.25 7.56
C GLN A 22 -0.25 2.17 8.68
N GLU A 23 -1.20 1.66 9.47
CA GLU A 23 -1.69 2.34 10.66
C GLU A 23 -0.64 2.33 11.77
N ARG A 24 -0.80 3.24 12.73
CA ARG A 24 0.09 3.36 13.89
C ARG A 24 0.23 2.04 14.66
N GLU A 25 -0.91 1.42 14.95
CA GLU A 25 -0.99 0.20 15.75
C GLU A 25 -1.08 -1.08 14.88
N ARG A 26 -1.12 -0.91 13.55
CA ARG A 26 -1.23 -2.04 12.62
C ARG A 26 -0.52 -1.77 11.29
N PHE A 27 0.57 -2.50 11.09
CA PHE A 27 1.29 -2.55 9.83
C PHE A 27 1.35 -3.99 9.31
N ASP A 28 0.72 -4.27 8.16
CA ASP A 28 0.66 -5.63 7.58
C ASP A 28 1.89 -5.96 6.70
N GLY A 29 3.00 -5.20 6.78
CA GLY A 29 4.18 -5.42 5.95
C GLY A 29 4.88 -6.77 6.15
N ALA A 30 4.84 -7.32 7.37
CA ALA A 30 5.36 -8.67 7.63
C ALA A 30 4.57 -9.74 6.88
N ASP A 31 3.23 -9.60 6.81
CA ASP A 31 2.38 -10.52 6.04
C ASP A 31 2.70 -10.46 4.55
N VAL A 32 2.88 -9.25 4.00
CA VAL A 32 3.29 -9.05 2.60
C VAL A 32 4.63 -9.73 2.33
N ALA A 33 5.62 -9.53 3.19
CA ALA A 33 6.94 -10.16 3.06
C ALA A 33 6.87 -11.69 3.13
N HIS A 34 6.03 -12.25 4.01
CA HIS A 34 5.81 -13.70 4.09
C HIS A 34 5.14 -14.26 2.82
N ILE A 35 4.18 -13.54 2.24
CA ILE A 35 3.55 -13.95 0.98
C ILE A 35 4.58 -13.94 -0.15
N PHE A 36 5.41 -12.90 -0.28
CA PHE A 36 6.51 -12.90 -1.25
C PHE A 36 7.43 -14.09 -1.05
N LYS A 37 7.88 -14.35 0.18
CA LYS A 37 8.77 -15.47 0.48
C LYS A 37 8.19 -16.82 0.07
N ALA A 38 6.87 -17.00 0.23
CA ALA A 38 6.20 -18.26 -0.05
C ALA A 38 5.78 -18.44 -1.51
N MET A 39 5.47 -17.35 -2.22
CA MET A 39 4.72 -17.41 -3.49
C MET A 39 5.35 -16.64 -4.66
N ALA A 40 6.47 -15.93 -4.46
CA ALA A 40 7.09 -15.09 -5.50
C ALA A 40 7.44 -15.84 -6.80
N ASP A 41 7.78 -17.12 -6.72
CA ASP A 41 8.11 -17.99 -7.87
C ASP A 41 6.89 -18.36 -8.73
N ARG A 42 5.68 -18.28 -8.15
CA ARG A 42 4.41 -18.63 -8.81
C ARG A 42 3.53 -17.41 -9.11
N MET A 43 4.02 -16.23 -8.77
CA MET A 43 3.28 -14.99 -8.85
C MET A 43 3.17 -14.49 -10.28
N ASP A 44 1.98 -14.02 -10.64
CA ASP A 44 1.78 -13.25 -11.88
C ASP A 44 2.24 -11.80 -11.65
N TRP A 45 3.54 -11.58 -11.80
CA TRP A 45 4.18 -10.27 -11.60
C TRP A 45 3.62 -9.16 -12.51
N PRO A 46 3.40 -9.37 -13.83
CA PRO A 46 2.72 -8.39 -14.66
C PRO A 46 1.34 -7.99 -14.13
N ARG A 47 0.53 -8.98 -13.71
CA ARG A 47 -0.78 -8.69 -13.10
C ARG A 47 -0.65 -7.93 -11.79
N LEU A 48 0.30 -8.30 -10.92
CA LEU A 48 0.52 -7.60 -9.66
C LEU A 48 0.92 -6.14 -9.90
N LEU A 49 1.85 -5.88 -10.82
CA LEU A 49 2.25 -4.52 -11.19
C LEU A 49 1.07 -3.72 -11.75
N ALA A 50 0.29 -4.32 -12.66
CA ALA A 50 -0.91 -3.70 -13.21
C ALA A 50 -1.99 -3.44 -12.14
N ARG A 51 -2.05 -4.27 -11.10
CA ARG A 51 -2.97 -4.09 -9.98
C ARG A 51 -2.62 -2.90 -9.11
N PHE A 52 -1.32 -2.65 -8.91
CA PHE A 52 -0.87 -1.50 -8.15
C PHE A 52 -0.92 -0.19 -8.93
N ASP A 53 -0.72 -0.24 -10.24
CA ASP A 53 -0.87 0.90 -11.16
C ASP A 53 -0.21 2.18 -10.62
N GLN A 54 -0.98 3.26 -10.41
CA GLN A 54 -0.51 4.53 -9.84
C GLN A 54 0.10 4.41 -8.43
N HIS A 55 -0.27 3.37 -7.67
CA HIS A 55 0.25 3.09 -6.32
C HIS A 55 1.51 2.21 -6.33
N TRP A 56 2.19 2.07 -7.47
CA TRP A 56 3.41 1.27 -7.60
C TRP A 56 4.48 1.57 -6.54
N ARG A 57 4.53 2.81 -6.00
CA ARG A 57 5.45 3.18 -4.91
C ARG A 57 5.22 2.38 -3.64
N VAL A 58 3.97 2.02 -3.34
CA VAL A 58 3.60 1.19 -2.19
C VAL A 58 4.13 -0.24 -2.38
N LEU A 59 3.94 -0.83 -3.57
CA LEU A 59 4.52 -2.14 -3.88
C LEU A 59 6.06 -2.10 -3.82
N TYR A 60 6.66 -1.07 -4.40
CA TYR A 60 8.11 -0.95 -4.45
C TYR A 60 8.73 -0.85 -3.06
N SER A 61 8.12 -0.12 -2.12
CA SER A 61 8.62 -0.03 -0.74
C SER A 61 8.64 -1.40 -0.05
N HIS A 62 7.58 -2.21 -0.24
CA HIS A 62 7.54 -3.59 0.29
C HIS A 62 8.59 -4.49 -0.35
N LEU A 63 8.87 -4.35 -1.66
CA LEU A 63 9.92 -5.12 -2.34
C LEU A 63 11.33 -4.73 -1.87
N VAL A 64 11.58 -3.44 -1.64
CA VAL A 64 12.84 -2.95 -1.06
C VAL A 64 13.02 -3.51 0.35
N LEU A 65 11.98 -3.43 1.20
CA LEU A 65 12.00 -4.00 2.54
C LEU A 65 12.16 -5.52 2.52
N PHE A 66 11.53 -6.23 1.59
CA PHE A 66 11.67 -7.68 1.44
C PHE A 66 13.13 -8.09 1.24
N GLY A 67 13.88 -7.37 0.40
CA GLY A 67 15.31 -7.61 0.18
C GLY A 67 16.17 -7.35 1.42
N TYR A 68 15.74 -6.46 2.31
CA TYR A 68 16.38 -6.24 3.62
C TYR A 68 16.03 -7.33 4.63
N ILE A 69 14.75 -7.72 4.70
CA ILE A 69 14.24 -8.73 5.63
C ILE A 69 14.80 -10.13 5.29
N TYR A 70 14.88 -10.48 4.01
CA TYR A 70 15.41 -11.76 3.52
C TYR A 70 16.48 -11.58 2.44
N PRO A 71 17.72 -11.20 2.82
CA PRO A 71 18.79 -10.94 1.85
C PRO A 71 19.15 -12.14 0.97
N ASP A 72 19.00 -13.36 1.51
CA ASP A 72 19.22 -14.64 0.82
C ASP A 72 18.10 -14.99 -0.17
N SER A 73 16.89 -14.50 0.10
CA SER A 73 15.68 -14.81 -0.65
C SER A 73 15.32 -13.69 -1.64
N ARG A 74 16.08 -12.60 -1.70
CA ARG A 74 15.82 -11.46 -2.61
C ARG A 74 15.72 -11.87 -4.08
N VAL A 75 16.39 -12.94 -4.47
CA VAL A 75 16.40 -13.48 -5.84
C VAL A 75 15.06 -14.09 -6.26
N LEU A 76 14.15 -14.34 -5.31
CA LEU A 76 12.80 -14.78 -5.61
C LEU A 76 11.98 -13.70 -6.33
N VAL A 77 12.29 -12.42 -6.09
CA VAL A 77 11.72 -11.32 -6.86
C VAL A 77 12.46 -11.23 -8.20
N PRO A 78 11.76 -11.31 -9.35
CA PRO A 78 12.40 -11.21 -10.64
C PRO A 78 13.14 -9.88 -10.79
N SER A 79 14.39 -9.92 -11.26
CA SER A 79 15.24 -8.73 -11.39
C SER A 79 14.59 -7.64 -12.25
N TRP A 80 13.85 -8.02 -13.30
CA TRP A 80 13.16 -7.08 -14.17
C TRP A 80 12.09 -6.26 -13.44
N VAL A 81 11.43 -6.80 -12.40
CA VAL A 81 10.44 -6.07 -11.60
C VAL A 81 11.13 -4.93 -10.84
N MET A 82 12.25 -5.24 -10.18
CA MET A 82 13.05 -4.24 -9.48
C MET A 82 13.62 -3.20 -10.43
N THR A 83 14.13 -3.61 -11.60
CA THR A 83 14.64 -2.69 -12.62
C THR A 83 13.56 -1.77 -13.17
N GLU A 84 12.37 -2.29 -13.45
CA GLU A 84 11.22 -1.52 -13.94
C GLU A 84 10.81 -0.44 -12.92
N LEU A 85 10.57 -0.83 -11.66
CA LEU A 85 10.13 0.11 -10.61
C LEU A 85 11.22 1.14 -10.27
N ASN A 86 12.48 0.75 -10.27
CA ASN A 86 13.60 1.68 -10.08
C ASN A 86 13.72 2.67 -11.25
N THR A 87 13.56 2.20 -12.50
CA THR A 87 13.55 3.07 -13.67
C THR A 87 12.40 4.08 -13.61
N ARG A 88 11.20 3.64 -13.22
CA ARG A 88 10.04 4.54 -13.01
C ARG A 88 10.34 5.59 -11.94
N LEU A 89 10.94 5.20 -10.82
CA LEU A 89 11.32 6.13 -9.75
C LEU A 89 12.32 7.18 -10.22
N ILE A 90 13.36 6.78 -10.97
CA ILE A 90 14.34 7.71 -11.54
C ILE A 90 13.65 8.68 -12.52
N ALA A 91 12.81 8.17 -13.42
CA ALA A 91 12.10 9.00 -14.39
C ALA A 91 11.19 10.04 -13.70
N GLU A 92 10.44 9.62 -12.69
CA GLU A 92 9.55 10.51 -11.94
C GLU A 92 10.31 11.57 -11.14
N THR A 93 11.39 11.20 -10.45
CA THR A 93 12.18 12.14 -9.62
C THR A 93 13.05 13.09 -10.41
N THR A 94 13.30 12.80 -11.69
CA THR A 94 14.01 13.69 -12.62
C THR A 94 13.06 14.55 -13.46
N SER A 95 11.76 14.30 -13.38
CA SER A 95 10.72 15.09 -14.04
C SER A 95 10.31 16.30 -13.19
N ALA A 96 9.62 17.26 -13.80
CA ALA A 96 9.03 18.38 -13.05
C ALA A 96 8.05 17.85 -11.99
N SER A 97 8.14 18.39 -10.77
CA SER A 97 7.21 18.03 -9.71
C SER A 97 5.77 18.39 -10.11
N PRO A 98 4.80 17.52 -9.81
CA PRO A 98 3.39 17.86 -10.00
C PRO A 98 3.02 19.13 -9.24
N SER A 99 2.15 19.96 -9.82
CA SER A 99 1.59 21.14 -9.14
C SER A 99 0.42 20.80 -8.22
N ALA A 100 -0.07 19.57 -8.27
CA ALA A 100 -1.18 19.09 -7.46
C ALA A 100 -0.77 19.01 -5.98
N HIS A 101 -1.60 19.55 -5.09
CA HIS A 101 -1.33 19.58 -3.66
C HIS A 101 -2.06 18.42 -2.94
N VAL A 102 -1.80 17.19 -3.40
CA VAL A 102 -2.54 15.99 -2.96
C VAL A 102 -1.75 15.22 -1.89
N CYS A 103 -2.41 14.84 -0.80
CA CYS A 103 -1.87 13.92 0.19
C CYS A 103 -2.37 12.50 -0.03
N ASN A 104 -1.44 11.58 -0.30
CA ASN A 104 -1.71 10.14 -0.45
C ASN A 104 -1.76 9.38 0.88
N GLY A 105 -1.32 10.03 1.97
CA GLY A 105 -1.25 9.44 3.30
C GLY A 105 -2.56 8.79 3.78
N PRO A 106 -3.74 9.42 3.58
CA PRO A 106 -5.02 8.83 3.95
C PRO A 106 -5.35 7.48 3.29
N VAL A 107 -4.68 7.13 2.19
CA VAL A 107 -4.81 5.80 1.55
C VAL A 107 -4.05 4.73 2.35
N LEU A 108 -3.01 5.11 3.09
CA LEU A 108 -2.16 4.23 3.89
C LEU A 108 -2.55 4.15 5.37
N SER A 109 -3.06 5.26 5.90
CA SER A 109 -3.50 5.37 7.28
C SER A 109 -4.64 6.35 7.39
N ARG A 110 -5.73 5.94 8.04
CA ARG A 110 -6.96 6.74 8.14
C ARG A 110 -6.78 8.02 8.94
N GLN A 111 -5.94 8.00 9.97
CA GLN A 111 -5.83 9.10 10.94
C GLN A 111 -4.51 9.86 10.84
N GLN A 112 -3.40 9.17 10.55
CA GLN A 112 -2.06 9.73 10.77
C GLN A 112 -1.73 10.93 9.86
N TYR A 113 -2.49 11.11 8.78
CA TYR A 113 -2.31 12.18 7.80
C TYR A 113 -3.47 13.18 7.75
N LEU A 114 -4.41 13.12 8.71
CA LEU A 114 -5.45 14.15 8.83
C LEU A 114 -4.86 15.56 9.07
N PRO A 115 -3.79 15.75 9.86
CA PRO A 115 -3.16 17.06 9.99
C PRO A 115 -2.70 17.65 8.64
N ASP A 116 -2.19 16.81 7.72
CA ASP A 116 -1.81 17.28 6.38
C ASP A 116 -3.02 17.79 5.59
N LEU A 117 -4.20 17.17 5.75
CA LEU A 117 -5.42 17.66 5.10
C LEU A 117 -5.89 18.99 5.70
N GLU A 118 -5.74 19.18 7.01
CA GLU A 118 -6.02 20.46 7.69
C GLU A 118 -5.07 21.57 7.24
N ASP A 119 -3.83 21.22 6.89
CA ASP A 119 -2.82 22.13 6.31
C ASP A 119 -3.10 22.48 4.82
N GLY A 120 -4.19 21.96 4.25
CA GLY A 120 -4.70 22.34 2.93
C GLY A 120 -4.40 21.35 1.82
N TYR A 121 -3.86 20.16 2.12
CA TYR A 121 -3.69 19.10 1.12
C TYR A 121 -5.05 18.51 0.71
N GLU A 122 -5.19 18.24 -0.58
CA GLU A 122 -6.33 17.50 -1.13
C GLU A 122 -6.24 16.02 -0.74
N ASP A 123 -7.36 15.45 -0.28
CA ASP A 123 -7.43 14.04 0.09
C ASP A 123 -7.41 13.15 -1.17
N ALA A 124 -6.36 12.36 -1.33
CA ALA A 124 -6.20 11.44 -2.45
C ALA A 124 -7.35 10.41 -2.59
N ARG A 125 -8.07 10.11 -1.50
CA ARG A 125 -9.24 9.20 -1.51
C ARG A 125 -10.41 9.77 -2.31
N VAL A 126 -10.45 11.10 -2.51
CA VAL A 126 -11.52 11.81 -3.23
C VAL A 126 -11.00 12.48 -4.50
N ALA A 127 -9.87 13.18 -4.41
CA ALA A 127 -9.47 14.18 -5.39
C ALA A 127 -8.89 13.59 -6.70
N THR A 128 -8.33 12.38 -6.68
CA THR A 128 -7.65 11.86 -7.89
C THR A 128 -7.48 10.35 -7.96
N LEU A 129 -7.42 9.63 -6.83
CA LEU A 129 -6.98 8.23 -6.80
C LEU A 129 -8.00 7.24 -6.24
N GLY A 130 -9.04 7.72 -5.55
CA GLY A 130 -10.04 6.87 -4.92
C GLY A 130 -11.36 6.79 -5.70
N THR A 131 -12.07 5.68 -5.50
CA THR A 131 -13.47 5.50 -5.92
C THR A 131 -14.46 5.97 -4.84
N MET A 132 -13.96 6.61 -3.77
CA MET A 132 -14.76 7.01 -2.62
C MET A 132 -15.40 8.38 -2.84
N THR A 133 -16.66 8.48 -2.47
CA THR A 133 -17.39 9.75 -2.33
C THR A 133 -17.00 10.44 -1.03
N GLU A 134 -17.25 11.76 -0.95
CA GLU A 134 -17.02 12.55 0.27
C GLU A 134 -17.75 11.94 1.49
N ASP A 135 -18.99 11.50 1.32
CA ASP A 135 -19.79 10.84 2.37
C ASP A 135 -19.15 9.53 2.87
N GLN A 136 -18.55 8.75 1.97
CA GLN A 136 -17.85 7.52 2.35
C GLN A 136 -16.56 7.81 3.11
N VAL A 137 -15.86 8.89 2.75
CA VAL A 137 -14.67 9.34 3.48
C VAL A 137 -15.03 9.82 4.88
N ALA A 138 -16.10 10.60 5.02
CA ALA A 138 -16.60 11.03 6.33
C ALA A 138 -16.95 9.83 7.21
N ALA A 139 -17.75 8.88 6.70
CA ALA A 139 -18.11 7.67 7.44
C ALA A 139 -16.88 6.81 7.83
N TRP A 140 -15.84 6.75 6.99
CA TRP A 140 -14.60 6.04 7.30
C TRP A 140 -13.74 6.77 8.34
N THR A 141 -13.78 8.10 8.35
CA THR A 141 -13.03 8.93 9.30
C THR A 141 -13.73 8.92 10.66
N ASP A 142 -15.05 9.00 10.70
CA ASP A 142 -15.83 8.93 11.95
C ASP A 142 -15.69 7.56 12.64
N ALA A 143 -15.48 6.48 11.88
CA ALA A 143 -15.25 5.14 12.42
C ALA A 143 -13.97 5.03 13.28
N ILE A 144 -13.03 5.98 13.17
CA ILE A 144 -11.81 6.04 13.99
C ILE A 144 -12.16 6.15 15.48
N GLU A 145 -13.23 6.88 15.84
CA GLU A 145 -13.67 7.02 17.23
C GLU A 145 -14.16 5.70 17.84
N VAL A 146 -14.64 4.78 16.99
CA VAL A 146 -15.21 3.48 17.39
C VAL A 146 -14.15 2.40 17.54
N ASP A 147 -13.10 2.43 16.71
CA ASP A 147 -12.03 1.42 16.69
C ASP A 147 -10.97 1.62 17.80
N GLY A 148 -11.12 2.65 18.65
CA GLY A 148 -10.28 2.88 19.82
C GLY A 148 -8.97 3.65 19.54
N ASP A 149 -8.78 4.14 18.31
CA ASP A 149 -7.66 5.01 17.91
C ASP A 149 -7.84 6.48 18.35
N GLY A 150 -8.92 6.75 19.08
CA GLY A 150 -9.11 7.94 19.89
C GLY A 150 -8.12 7.97 21.06
N ALA A 151 -6.84 8.19 20.77
CA ALA A 151 -5.89 8.68 21.76
C ALA A 151 -6.46 9.99 22.30
N LYS A 152 -7.13 9.91 23.45
CA LYS A 152 -7.42 11.07 24.28
C LYS A 152 -6.08 11.76 24.53
N GLY A 153 -5.88 12.89 23.86
CA GLY A 153 -4.73 13.73 24.04
C GLY A 153 -4.56 14.10 25.52
N ASN A 154 -3.30 14.10 25.95
CA ASN A 154 -2.86 14.82 27.14
C ASN A 154 -1.65 15.67 26.75
#